data_AF-A0A5E4KJ39-F1
#
_entry.id   AF-A0A5E4KJ39-F1
#
_cell.length_a   1.000
_cell.length_b   1.000
_cell.length_c   1.000
_cell.angle_alpha   90.00
_cell.angle_beta   90.00
_cell.angle_gamma   90.00
#
_symmetry.space_group_name_H-M   'P 1'
#
loop_
_entity.id
_entity.type
_entity.pdbx_description
1 polymer ?
#
loop_
_entity_poly.entity_id
_entity_poly.type
_entity_poly.pdbx_seq_one_letter_code
_entity_poly.pdbx_strand_id
1 'polypeptide(L)'
;MAKGKRGRPRSQKTPERIRRYRTNNPTISMVGTPARKKILDTVRGNRSYGKVFDDIMSGALKPAEEILKTLDEAVKDSQAKDKIIQEKDERIKELESELENRTITCPCVFCGEEMIVFANGPAVEVIRKELKSRGWGHPECRERAKSRRRDGGRMWG
;
A
#
# COMPACT_ATOMS: atom_id res chain seq x y z
N MET A 1 12.75 32.13 31.84
CA MET A 1 13.27 30.82 32.27
C MET A 1 14.44 30.43 31.36
N ALA A 2 15.67 30.47 31.86
CA ALA A 2 16.88 30.23 31.06
C ALA A 2 17.20 28.73 30.97
N LYS A 3 17.34 28.19 29.73
CA LYS A 3 17.77 26.82 29.48
C LYS A 3 19.28 26.68 29.73
N GLY A 4 19.64 26.03 30.84
CA GLY A 4 21.03 25.73 31.19
C GLY A 4 21.72 24.86 30.14
N LYS A 5 22.87 25.31 29.63
CA LYS A 5 23.74 24.54 28.73
C LYS A 5 24.36 23.37 29.49
N ARG A 6 24.00 22.12 29.15
CA ARG A 6 24.64 20.91 29.70
C ARG A 6 26.09 20.86 29.19
N GLY A 7 27.06 21.05 30.09
CA GLY A 7 28.47 20.90 29.76
C GLY A 7 28.78 19.50 29.22
N ARG A 8 29.60 19.40 28.19
CA ARG A 8 30.10 18.10 27.70
C ARG A 8 30.90 17.44 28.83
N PRO A 9 30.69 16.14 29.13
CA PRO A 9 31.50 15.46 30.14
C PRO A 9 32.97 15.51 29.72
N ARG A 10 33.86 15.88 30.65
CA ARG A 10 35.32 15.81 30.45
C ARG A 10 35.66 14.39 29.99
N SER A 11 36.38 14.25 28.88
CA SER A 11 36.86 12.95 28.42
C SER A 11 37.68 12.33 29.54
N GLN A 12 37.14 11.31 30.22
CA GLN A 12 37.90 10.56 31.20
C GLN A 12 39.11 9.96 30.49
N LYS A 13 40.32 10.28 30.96
CA LYS A 13 41.55 9.69 30.44
C LYS A 13 41.42 8.18 30.54
N THR A 14 41.54 7.49 29.41
CA THR A 14 41.44 6.04 29.38
C THR A 14 42.60 5.44 30.20
N PRO A 15 42.33 4.55 31.17
CA PRO A 15 43.37 3.91 31.97
C PRO A 15 44.47 3.27 31.14
N GLU A 16 45.72 3.36 31.60
CA GLU A 16 46.92 2.89 30.88
C GLU A 16 46.85 1.40 30.51
N ARG A 17 46.24 0.59 31.37
CA ARG A 17 45.99 -0.84 31.13
C ARG A 17 45.11 -1.08 29.91
N ILE A 18 44.05 -0.28 29.75
CA ILE A 18 43.13 -0.36 28.61
C ILE A 18 43.86 0.10 27.34
N ARG A 19 44.72 1.10 27.47
CA ARG A 19 45.55 1.60 26.37
C ARG A 19 46.50 0.52 25.86
N ARG A 20 47.28 -0.11 26.74
CA ARG A 20 48.18 -1.24 26.39
C ARG A 20 47.42 -2.41 25.75
N TYR A 21 46.25 -2.76 26.29
CA TYR A 21 45.42 -3.82 25.72
C TYR A 21 44.97 -3.50 24.29
N ARG A 22 44.52 -2.27 24.02
CA ARG A 22 44.11 -1.82 22.68
C ARG A 22 45.29 -1.74 21.69
N THR A 23 46.49 -1.39 22.17
CA THR A 23 47.70 -1.43 21.34
C THR A 23 48.02 -2.85 20.89
N ASN A 24 47.88 -3.83 21.79
CA ASN A 24 48.18 -5.23 21.51
C ASN A 24 47.00 -5.97 20.82
N ASN A 25 45.80 -5.42 20.89
CA ASN A 25 44.57 -5.97 20.31
C ASN A 25 43.85 -4.85 19.54
N PRO A 26 44.36 -4.47 18.35
CA PRO A 26 43.78 -3.39 17.57
C PRO A 26 42.32 -3.71 17.25
N THR A 27 41.44 -2.73 17.48
CA THR A 27 40.03 -2.88 17.13
C THR A 27 39.90 -2.82 15.61
N ILE A 28 39.64 -3.97 14.99
CA ILE A 28 39.35 -4.03 13.56
C ILE A 28 37.88 -3.67 13.39
N SER A 29 37.62 -2.48 12.87
CA SER A 29 36.29 -2.09 12.44
C SER A 29 36.16 -2.30 10.93
N MET A 30 35.13 -3.02 10.51
CA MET A 30 34.76 -3.12 9.11
C MET A 30 33.55 -2.23 8.87
N VAL A 31 33.67 -1.28 7.96
CA VAL A 31 32.52 -0.51 7.48
C VAL A 31 31.76 -1.38 6.49
N GLY A 32 30.71 -2.04 6.97
CA GLY A 32 29.81 -2.80 6.12
C GLY A 32 28.88 -1.88 5.35
N THR A 33 28.61 -2.20 4.07
CA THR A 33 27.48 -1.57 3.37
C THR A 33 26.16 -1.98 4.05
N PRO A 34 25.09 -1.18 3.95
CA PRO A 34 23.79 -1.52 4.53
C PRO A 34 23.28 -2.90 4.08
N ALA A 35 23.57 -3.28 2.84
CA ALA A 35 23.23 -4.59 2.29
C ALA A 35 23.96 -5.74 3.02
N ARG A 36 25.27 -5.62 3.25
CA ARG A 36 26.05 -6.63 3.98
C ARG A 36 25.59 -6.78 5.43
N LYS A 37 25.23 -5.65 6.07
CA LYS A 37 24.67 -5.66 7.42
C LYS A 37 23.35 -6.44 7.47
N LYS A 38 22.44 -6.21 6.51
CA LYS A 38 21.18 -6.95 6.42
C LYS A 38 21.42 -8.47 6.32
N ILE A 39 22.33 -8.90 5.45
CA ILE A 39 22.67 -10.33 5.30
C ILE A 39 23.20 -10.91 6.61
N LEU A 40 24.12 -10.20 7.26
CA LEU A 40 24.65 -10.60 8.57
C LEU A 40 23.58 -10.66 9.65
N ASP A 41 22.63 -9.73 9.65
CA ASP A 41 21.51 -9.71 10.59
C ASP A 41 20.55 -10.89 10.36
N THR A 42 20.30 -11.24 9.09
CA THR A 42 19.51 -12.42 8.72
C THR A 42 20.16 -13.70 9.20
N VAL A 43 21.47 -13.90 8.94
CA VAL A 43 22.22 -15.09 9.38
C VAL A 43 22.35 -15.14 10.91
N ARG A 44 22.52 -13.97 11.55
CA ARG A 44 22.67 -13.86 13.00
C ARG A 44 21.39 -14.27 13.74
N GLY A 45 20.23 -13.80 13.28
CA GLY A 45 18.97 -13.91 14.01
C GLY A 45 19.13 -13.38 15.44
N ASN A 46 18.88 -14.22 16.45
CA ASN A 46 18.94 -13.86 17.87
C ASN A 46 20.34 -14.02 18.51
N ARG A 47 21.35 -14.51 17.78
CA ARG A 47 22.70 -14.73 18.34
C ARG A 47 23.45 -13.41 18.54
N SER A 48 24.59 -13.40 19.22
CA SER A 48 25.53 -12.26 19.18
C SER A 48 26.42 -12.38 17.94
N TYR A 49 26.94 -11.27 17.40
CA TYR A 49 27.89 -11.34 16.28
C TYR A 49 29.13 -12.16 16.64
N GLY A 50 29.63 -12.04 17.88
CA GLY A 50 30.77 -12.84 18.34
C GLY A 50 30.52 -14.34 18.20
N LYS A 51 29.35 -14.80 18.66
CA LYS A 51 28.98 -16.22 18.53
C LYS A 51 28.85 -16.66 17.07
N VAL A 52 28.28 -15.81 16.20
CA VAL A 52 28.20 -16.11 14.77
C VAL A 52 29.59 -16.20 14.14
N PHE A 53 30.52 -15.32 14.51
CA PHE A 53 31.91 -15.39 14.04
C PHE A 53 32.61 -16.65 14.56
N ASP A 54 32.42 -17.02 15.82
CA ASP A 54 32.97 -18.26 16.38
C ASP A 54 32.41 -19.50 15.66
N ASP A 55 31.11 -19.51 15.36
CA ASP A 55 30.43 -20.58 14.61
C ASP A 55 30.94 -20.66 13.14
N ILE A 56 31.23 -19.52 12.52
CA ILE A 56 31.84 -19.46 11.17
C ILE A 56 33.29 -19.97 11.21
N MET A 57 34.09 -19.51 12.16
CA MET A 57 35.51 -19.87 12.28
C MET A 57 35.70 -21.34 12.68
N SER A 58 34.77 -21.89 13.46
CA SER A 58 34.74 -23.32 13.81
C SER A 58 34.17 -24.20 12.69
N GLY A 59 33.66 -23.62 11.60
CA GLY A 59 33.06 -24.34 10.49
C GLY A 59 31.69 -24.98 10.80
N ALA A 60 31.15 -24.73 12.00
CA ALA A 60 29.81 -25.16 12.40
C ALA A 60 28.71 -24.46 11.58
N LEU A 61 29.04 -23.31 10.98
CA LEU A 61 28.13 -22.49 10.21
C LEU A 61 28.69 -22.24 8.82
N LYS A 62 27.92 -22.59 7.80
CA LYS A 62 28.21 -22.32 6.39
C LYS A 62 27.29 -21.21 5.90
N PRO A 63 27.75 -19.94 5.86
CA PRO A 63 26.90 -18.79 5.59
C PRO A 63 26.15 -18.89 4.26
N ALA A 64 26.76 -19.50 3.24
CA ALA A 64 26.15 -19.66 1.92
C ALA A 64 24.90 -20.55 1.95
N GLU A 65 24.92 -21.65 2.71
CA GLU A 65 23.78 -22.59 2.79
C GLU A 65 22.61 -21.98 3.58
N GLU A 66 22.91 -21.21 4.63
CA GLU A 66 21.89 -20.55 5.44
C GLU A 66 21.23 -19.39 4.67
N ILE A 67 22.01 -18.64 3.88
CA ILE A 67 21.49 -17.60 2.98
C ILE A 67 20.54 -18.21 1.94
N LEU A 68 20.91 -19.32 1.31
CA LEU A 68 20.06 -20.00 0.33
C LEU A 68 18.71 -20.43 0.92
N LYS A 69 18.70 -20.99 2.13
CA LYS A 69 17.46 -21.37 2.82
C LYS A 69 16.54 -20.16 3.06
N THR A 70 17.11 -19.04 3.53
CA THR A 70 16.32 -17.82 3.78
C THR A 70 15.76 -17.22 2.48
N LEU A 71 16.47 -17.37 1.36
CA LEU A 71 15.99 -16.96 0.05
C LEU A 71 14.85 -17.86 -0.43
N ASP A 72 14.97 -19.18 -0.27
CA ASP A 72 13.91 -20.13 -0.63
C ASP A 72 12.62 -19.89 0.15
N GLU A 73 12.72 -19.57 1.45
CA GLU A 73 11.59 -19.18 2.29
C GLU A 73 10.93 -17.88 1.78
N ALA A 74 11.73 -16.85 1.48
CA ALA A 74 11.23 -15.58 0.95
C ALA A 74 10.55 -15.72 -0.43
N VAL A 75 11.04 -16.64 -1.28
CA VAL A 75 10.43 -16.96 -2.57
C VAL A 75 9.07 -17.63 -2.37
N LYS A 76 8.95 -18.57 -1.41
CA LYS A 76 7.66 -19.20 -1.07
C LYS A 76 6.63 -18.19 -0.56
N ASP A 77 7.06 -17.26 0.30
CA ASP A 77 6.18 -16.19 0.80
C ASP A 77 5.72 -15.26 -0.33
N SER A 78 6.58 -15.01 -1.31
CA SER A 78 6.23 -14.20 -2.48
C SER A 78 5.23 -14.92 -3.37
N GLN A 79 5.44 -16.21 -3.66
CA GLN A 79 4.50 -17.04 -4.41
C GLN A 79 3.14 -17.17 -3.71
N ALA A 80 3.10 -17.20 -2.37
CA ALA A 80 1.85 -17.20 -1.61
C ALA A 80 1.09 -15.88 -1.78
N LYS A 81 1.79 -14.74 -1.82
CA LYS A 81 1.18 -13.42 -2.10
C LYS A 81 0.65 -13.33 -3.52
N ASP A 82 1.36 -13.89 -4.49
CA ASP A 82 0.92 -13.88 -5.89
C ASP A 82 -0.39 -14.65 -6.08
N LYS A 83 -0.58 -15.77 -5.38
CA LYS A 83 -1.87 -16.50 -5.37
C LYS A 83 -3.02 -15.66 -4.82
N ILE A 84 -2.79 -14.93 -3.74
CA ILE A 84 -3.80 -14.02 -3.15
C ILE A 84 -4.15 -12.89 -4.11
N ILE A 85 -3.17 -12.38 -4.87
CA ILE A 85 -3.42 -11.34 -5.88
C ILE A 85 -4.30 -11.90 -7.00
N GLN A 86 -3.99 -13.10 -7.50
CA GLN A 86 -4.80 -13.76 -8.54
C GLN A 86 -6.27 -13.96 -8.11
N GLU A 87 -6.51 -14.44 -6.88
CA GLU A 87 -7.88 -14.58 -6.34
C GLU A 87 -8.62 -13.24 -6.26
N LYS A 88 -7.93 -12.16 -5.90
CA LYS A 88 -8.53 -10.82 -5.85
C LYS A 88 -8.86 -10.28 -7.23
N ASP A 89 -7.98 -10.49 -8.21
CA ASP A 89 -8.21 -10.06 -9.60
C ASP A 89 -9.41 -10.78 -10.21
N GLU A 90 -9.59 -12.07 -9.93
CA GLU A 90 -10.79 -12.83 -10.33
C GLU A 90 -12.06 -12.27 -9.69
N ARG A 91 -12.01 -11.94 -8.39
CA ARG A 91 -13.15 -11.35 -7.68
C ARG A 91 -13.52 -9.96 -8.20
N ILE A 92 -12.55 -9.15 -8.59
CA ILE A 92 -12.79 -7.83 -9.21
C ILE A 92 -13.53 -7.99 -10.53
N LYS A 93 -13.08 -8.91 -11.39
CA LYS A 93 -13.75 -9.19 -12.68
C LYS A 93 -15.20 -9.62 -12.50
N GLU A 94 -15.47 -10.46 -11.50
CA GLU A 94 -16.84 -10.89 -11.18
C GLU A 94 -17.71 -9.69 -10.77
N LEU A 95 -17.21 -8.81 -9.90
CA LEU A 95 -17.92 -7.60 -9.47
C LEU A 95 -18.14 -6.59 -10.60
N GLU A 96 -17.17 -6.44 -11.50
CA GLU A 96 -17.32 -5.61 -12.71
C GLU A 96 -18.45 -6.14 -13.60
N SER A 97 -18.53 -7.46 -13.81
CA SER A 97 -19.62 -8.08 -14.57
C SER A 97 -20.99 -7.91 -13.88
N GLU A 98 -21.04 -7.97 -12.54
CA GLU A 98 -22.27 -7.69 -11.79
C GLU A 98 -22.70 -6.22 -11.93
N LEU A 99 -21.76 -5.28 -11.96
CA LEU A 99 -22.03 -3.86 -12.16
C LEU A 99 -22.54 -3.57 -13.56
N GLU A 100 -21.94 -4.17 -14.58
CA GLU A 100 -22.43 -4.09 -15.96
C GLU A 100 -23.87 -4.59 -16.06
N ASN A 101 -24.20 -5.72 -15.43
CA ASN A 101 -25.57 -6.25 -15.40
C ASN A 101 -26.56 -5.35 -14.63
N ARG A 102 -26.09 -4.49 -13.73
CA ARG A 102 -26.91 -3.56 -12.94
C ARG A 102 -26.95 -2.14 -13.51
N THR A 103 -26.19 -1.84 -14.57
CA THR A 103 -26.15 -0.51 -15.15
C THR A 103 -27.06 -0.42 -16.38
N ILE A 104 -27.85 0.64 -16.42
CA ILE A 104 -28.70 0.97 -17.57
C ILE A 104 -28.21 2.28 -18.13
N THR A 105 -27.85 2.28 -19.41
CA THR A 105 -27.66 3.51 -20.17
C THR A 105 -29.00 3.94 -20.78
N CYS A 106 -29.37 5.20 -20.54
CA CYS A 106 -30.53 5.82 -21.16
C CYS A 106 -30.26 7.30 -21.53
N PRO A 107 -30.76 7.79 -22.67
CA PRO A 107 -30.60 9.19 -23.05
C PRO A 107 -31.47 10.10 -22.18
N CYS A 108 -30.93 11.26 -21.80
CA CYS A 108 -31.63 12.32 -21.09
C CYS A 108 -32.66 13.00 -22.00
N VAL A 109 -33.91 13.10 -21.56
CA VAL A 109 -35.00 13.72 -22.34
C VAL A 109 -34.80 15.23 -22.56
N PHE A 110 -33.97 15.89 -21.76
CA PHE A 110 -33.77 17.34 -21.84
C PHE A 110 -32.53 17.76 -22.65
N CYS A 111 -31.43 17.00 -22.59
CA CYS A 111 -30.19 17.34 -23.30
C CYS A 111 -29.74 16.31 -24.34
N GLY A 112 -30.34 15.11 -24.36
CA GLY A 112 -29.98 14.03 -25.28
C GLY A 112 -28.73 13.23 -24.88
N GLU A 113 -27.98 13.66 -23.86
CA GLU A 113 -26.78 12.96 -23.37
C GLU A 113 -27.12 11.68 -22.60
N GLU A 114 -26.21 10.71 -22.63
CA GLU A 114 -26.38 9.43 -21.95
C GLU A 114 -26.25 9.54 -20.43
N MET A 115 -27.15 8.87 -19.72
CA MET A 115 -27.13 8.74 -18.28
C MET A 115 -26.92 7.29 -17.89
N ILE A 116 -26.07 7.08 -16.87
CA ILE A 116 -25.87 5.78 -16.25
C ILE A 116 -26.80 5.71 -15.04
N VAL A 117 -27.74 4.77 -15.06
CA VAL A 117 -28.64 4.48 -13.96
C VAL A 117 -28.26 3.13 -13.36
N PHE A 118 -27.94 3.12 -12.07
CA PHE A 118 -27.70 1.90 -11.32
C PHE A 118 -29.06 1.34 -10.86
N ALA A 119 -29.44 0.18 -11.37
CA ALA A 119 -30.66 -0.50 -11.00
C ALA A 119 -30.32 -1.66 -10.05
N ASN A 120 -30.93 -1.63 -8.87
CA ASN A 120 -30.79 -2.71 -7.89
C ASN A 120 -31.77 -3.85 -8.25
N GLY A 121 -31.26 -4.92 -8.84
CA GLY A 121 -32.00 -6.19 -9.03
C GLY A 121 -32.85 -6.27 -10.32
N PRO A 122 -33.74 -7.29 -10.45
CA PRO A 122 -34.45 -7.62 -11.69
C PRO A 122 -35.47 -6.57 -12.17
N ALA A 123 -35.62 -5.46 -11.44
CA ALA A 123 -36.46 -4.33 -11.82
C ALA A 123 -35.85 -3.45 -12.93
N VAL A 124 -34.63 -3.75 -13.39
CA VAL A 124 -33.89 -3.03 -14.45
C VAL A 124 -34.76 -2.75 -15.69
N GLU A 125 -35.44 -3.77 -16.23
CA GLU A 125 -36.25 -3.63 -17.44
C GLU A 125 -37.55 -2.83 -17.21
N VAL A 126 -38.16 -2.99 -16.05
CA VAL A 126 -39.37 -2.26 -15.65
C VAL A 126 -39.05 -0.79 -15.44
N ILE A 127 -37.95 -0.51 -14.75
CA ILE A 127 -37.40 0.84 -14.56
C ILE A 127 -37.07 1.43 -15.94
N ARG A 128 -36.41 0.71 -16.85
CA ARG A 128 -36.10 1.21 -18.20
C ARG A 128 -37.35 1.64 -18.99
N LYS A 129 -38.46 0.90 -18.89
CA LYS A 129 -39.74 1.25 -19.54
C LYS A 129 -40.44 2.43 -18.86
N GLU A 130 -40.50 2.46 -17.53
CA GLU A 130 -41.09 3.55 -16.73
C GLU A 130 -40.29 4.87 -16.84
N LEU A 131 -38.96 4.80 -16.90
CA LEU A 131 -38.09 5.96 -17.06
C LEU A 131 -38.33 6.68 -18.40
N LYS A 132 -38.53 5.89 -19.48
CA LYS A 132 -38.85 6.42 -20.81
C LYS A 132 -40.23 7.08 -20.85
N SER A 133 -41.23 6.55 -20.15
CA SER A 133 -42.60 7.10 -20.17
C SER A 133 -42.76 8.36 -19.30
N ARG A 134 -41.98 8.49 -18.23
CA ARG A 134 -42.12 9.60 -17.24
C ARG A 134 -41.25 10.83 -17.50
N GLY A 135 -40.51 10.88 -18.61
CA GLY A 135 -39.71 12.06 -18.98
C GLY A 135 -38.52 12.31 -18.06
N TRP A 136 -37.74 11.27 -17.76
CA TRP A 136 -36.54 11.39 -16.92
C TRP A 136 -35.35 12.05 -17.65
N GLY A 137 -34.51 12.74 -16.88
CA GLY A 137 -33.30 13.39 -17.38
C GLY A 137 -32.43 13.87 -16.21
N HIS A 138 -31.25 14.40 -16.50
CA HIS A 138 -30.30 14.84 -15.46
C HIS A 138 -31.01 15.73 -14.44
N PRO A 139 -30.70 15.58 -13.13
CA PRO A 139 -31.28 16.41 -12.08
C PRO A 139 -31.19 17.91 -12.41
N GLU A 140 -30.03 18.33 -12.93
CA GLU A 140 -29.76 19.70 -13.35
C GLU A 140 -30.62 20.14 -14.53
N CYS A 141 -30.78 19.29 -15.55
CA CYS A 141 -31.63 19.59 -16.70
C CYS A 141 -33.10 19.71 -16.30
N ARG A 142 -33.55 18.87 -15.34
CA ARG A 142 -34.90 18.92 -14.81
C ARG A 142 -35.16 20.21 -14.02
N GLU A 143 -34.21 20.66 -13.20
CA GLU A 143 -34.33 21.92 -12.47
C GLU A 143 -34.29 23.14 -13.41
N ARG A 144 -33.44 23.13 -14.45
CA ARG A 144 -33.41 24.17 -15.49
C ARG A 144 -34.72 24.25 -16.29
N ALA A 145 -35.40 23.14 -16.52
CA ALA A 145 -36.71 23.12 -17.17
C ALA A 145 -37.82 23.70 -16.26
N LYS A 146 -37.74 23.48 -14.95
CA LYS A 146 -38.69 24.04 -13.97
C LYS A 146 -38.53 25.54 -13.77
N SER A 147 -37.30 26.08 -13.79
CA SER A 147 -37.06 27.52 -13.66
C SER A 147 -37.63 28.29 -14.87
N ARG A 148 -37.41 27.80 -16.09
CA ARG A 148 -37.98 28.39 -17.32
C ARG A 148 -39.51 28.50 -17.32
N ARG A 149 -40.22 27.55 -16.68
CA ARG A 149 -41.68 27.61 -16.53
C ARG A 149 -42.14 28.62 -15.48
N ARG A 150 -41.32 28.91 -14.48
CA ARG A 150 -41.62 29.93 -13.46
C ARG A 150 -41.37 31.36 -13.97
N ASP A 151 -40.36 31.53 -14.82
CA ASP A 151 -40.01 32.84 -15.37
C ASP A 151 -40.85 33.25 -16.59
N GLY A 152 -41.58 32.31 -17.20
CA GLY A 152 -42.48 32.54 -18.35
C GLY A 152 -43.86 33.10 -18.02
N GLY A 153 -44.10 33.50 -16.76
CA GLY A 153 -45.36 34.10 -16.29
C GLY A 153 -45.44 35.63 -16.49
N ARG A 154 -44.96 36.15 -17.62
CA ARG A 154 -45.34 37.48 -18.12
C ARG A 154 -45.84 37.33 -19.55
N MET A 155 -47.14 37.09 -19.65
CA MET A 155 -47.91 37.37 -20.87
C MET A 155 -47.61 38.82 -21.26
N TRP A 156 -46.99 39.01 -22.42
CA TRP A 156 -47.10 40.26 -23.14
C TRP A 156 -48.55 40.39 -23.60
N GLY A 157 -49.13 41.58 -23.40
CA GLY A 157 -50.50 41.92 -23.76
C GLY A 157 -50.77 41.97 -25.25
#